data_AF-A0AAD6PUI1-F1
#
_entry.id   AF-A0AAD6PUI1-F1
#
_cell.length_a   1.000
_cell.length_b   1.000
_cell.length_c   1.000
_cell.angle_alpha   90.00
_cell.angle_beta   90.00
_cell.angle_gamma   90.00
#
_symmetry.space_group_name_H-M   'P 1'
#
loop_
_entity.id
_entity.type
_entity.pdbx_description
1 polymer ?
#
loop_
_entity_poly.entity_id
_entity_poly.type
_entity_poly.pdbx_seq_one_letter_code
_entity_poly.pdbx_strand_id
1 'polypeptide(L)'
;MVDKLPEEEHPKPGFGWAARDQSGVLSPFKFSRRATGEKDVAFKVLYCGICHSDLHMVKNEWGVTQYPLIPGYHDGTVTYGGYSDSMVADEHFIVRIPDNLPPDAGAPLLCAGITVYSPLRYFGLDKPGMQVGIVGLGGLGHVAVKFAGAMGVKVTVISTSPDKKQEALENLGADSFLVSRDQDQMQVQLFSDQLFTKVSSTNNHLGFLYTVLGFFIFLCRLQWKQWMVSLTSVRSSPSVAFSCSIEVSWKASFGRCSGEAS
;
A
#
# COMPACT_ATOMS: atom_id res chain seq x y z
N MET A 1 -9.17 -19.93 33.13
CA MET A 1 -10.06 -18.76 32.98
C MET A 1 -11.15 -19.21 32.03
N VAL A 2 -12.43 -19.07 32.40
CA VAL A 2 -13.51 -19.45 31.48
C VAL A 2 -13.52 -18.37 30.40
N ASP A 3 -13.08 -18.72 29.20
CA ASP A 3 -13.15 -17.82 28.05
C ASP A 3 -14.64 -17.51 27.83
N LYS A 4 -15.01 -16.25 28.06
CA LYS A 4 -16.39 -15.80 27.83
C LYS A 4 -16.71 -15.98 26.36
N LEU A 5 -17.96 -16.36 26.06
CA LEU A 5 -18.43 -16.40 24.69
C LEU A 5 -18.33 -14.98 24.09
N PRO A 6 -18.00 -14.83 22.80
CA PRO A 6 -17.94 -13.52 22.13
C PRO A 6 -19.23 -12.69 22.26
N GLU A 7 -20.38 -13.35 22.42
CA GLU A 7 -21.69 -12.73 22.64
C GLU A 7 -21.86 -12.11 24.04
N GLU A 8 -21.08 -12.57 25.02
CA GLU A 8 -21.18 -12.20 26.44
C GLU A 8 -19.99 -11.37 26.94
N GLU A 9 -19.02 -11.10 26.06
CA GLU A 9 -17.80 -10.36 26.39
C GLU A 9 -18.10 -8.89 26.75
N HIS A 10 -19.09 -8.30 26.07
CA HIS A 10 -19.44 -6.90 26.16
C HIS A 10 -20.96 -6.66 26.21
N PRO A 11 -21.42 -5.48 26.66
CA PRO A 11 -22.85 -5.26 26.93
C PRO A 11 -23.73 -5.02 25.70
N LYS A 12 -23.16 -4.63 24.54
CA LYS A 12 -23.96 -4.35 23.34
C LYS A 12 -23.88 -5.53 22.37
N PRO A 13 -24.99 -6.19 22.02
CA PRO A 13 -24.96 -7.26 21.03
C PRO A 13 -24.60 -6.70 19.65
N GLY A 14 -23.91 -7.50 18.86
CA GLY A 14 -23.55 -7.21 17.48
C GLY A 14 -23.71 -8.45 16.60
N PHE A 15 -23.98 -8.22 15.32
CA PHE A 15 -24.10 -9.28 14.34
C PHE A 15 -23.24 -8.97 13.12
N GLY A 16 -22.57 -9.98 12.59
CA GLY A 16 -21.69 -9.83 11.44
C GLY A 16 -21.36 -11.15 10.75
N TRP A 17 -20.41 -11.08 9.83
CA TRP A 17 -19.92 -12.24 9.09
C TRP A 17 -18.45 -12.48 9.43
N ALA A 18 -18.16 -13.67 9.94
CA ALA A 18 -16.83 -14.02 10.40
C ALA A 18 -16.29 -15.28 9.71
N ALA A 19 -14.99 -15.28 9.47
CA ALA A 19 -14.23 -16.50 9.16
C ALA A 19 -13.91 -17.22 10.49
N ARG A 20 -13.93 -18.56 10.46
CA ARG A 20 -13.64 -19.40 11.63
C ARG A 20 -12.34 -20.20 11.48
N ASP A 21 -11.82 -20.26 10.27
CA ASP A 21 -10.61 -20.98 9.91
C ASP A 21 -10.02 -20.40 8.60
N GLN A 22 -8.88 -20.99 8.18
CA GLN A 22 -8.08 -20.55 7.03
C GLN A 22 -8.74 -20.81 5.66
N SER A 23 -9.90 -21.46 5.60
CA SER A 23 -10.67 -21.55 4.35
C SER A 23 -11.12 -20.16 3.88
N GLY A 24 -11.25 -19.20 4.82
CA GLY A 24 -11.74 -17.86 4.56
C GLY A 24 -13.24 -17.80 4.26
N VAL A 25 -13.99 -18.90 4.49
CA VAL A 25 -15.45 -18.92 4.32
C VAL A 25 -16.09 -18.10 5.43
N LEU A 26 -16.79 -17.04 5.04
CA LEU A 26 -17.53 -16.18 5.94
C LEU A 26 -18.90 -16.81 6.26
N SER A 27 -19.25 -16.82 7.55
CA SER A 27 -20.54 -17.30 8.04
C SER A 27 -21.13 -16.32 9.06
N PRO A 28 -22.47 -16.30 9.24
CA PRO A 28 -23.10 -15.51 10.27
C PRO A 28 -22.48 -15.74 11.66
N PHE A 29 -22.23 -14.64 12.36
CA PHE A 29 -21.56 -14.64 13.65
C PHE A 29 -22.17 -13.58 14.56
N LYS A 30 -22.52 -14.01 15.77
CA LYS A 30 -22.99 -13.13 16.83
C LYS A 30 -21.83 -12.85 17.76
N PHE A 31 -21.74 -11.60 18.19
CA PHE A 31 -20.71 -11.13 19.10
C PHE A 31 -21.25 -9.97 19.91
N SER A 32 -20.38 -9.31 20.67
CA SER A 32 -20.72 -8.12 21.42
C SER A 32 -19.67 -7.04 21.28
N ARG A 33 -20.06 -5.78 21.47
CA ARG A 33 -19.21 -4.59 21.46
C ARG A 33 -19.30 -3.85 22.78
N ARG A 34 -18.23 -3.15 23.14
CA ARG A 34 -18.18 -2.32 24.35
C ARG A 34 -19.31 -1.28 24.37
N ALA A 35 -19.67 -0.84 25.58
CA ALA A 35 -20.52 0.33 25.74
C ALA A 35 -19.83 1.57 25.16
N THR A 36 -20.63 2.56 24.72
CA THR A 36 -20.09 3.82 24.21
C THR A 36 -19.56 4.63 25.38
N GLY A 37 -18.24 4.76 25.49
CA GLY A 37 -17.60 5.66 26.45
C GLY A 37 -17.73 7.13 26.07
N GLU A 38 -17.18 8.02 26.90
CA GLU A 38 -17.29 9.48 26.71
C GLU A 38 -16.65 9.99 25.41
N LYS A 39 -15.62 9.29 24.92
CA LYS A 39 -14.89 9.60 23.67
C LYS A 39 -15.24 8.65 22.53
N ASP A 40 -16.17 7.73 22.74
CA ASP A 40 -16.55 6.79 21.70
C ASP A 40 -17.67 7.34 20.83
N VAL A 41 -17.59 7.05 19.53
CA VAL A 41 -18.69 7.22 18.59
C VAL A 41 -19.20 5.83 18.21
N ALA A 42 -20.47 5.57 18.51
CA ALA A 42 -21.17 4.38 18.02
C ALA A 42 -22.04 4.74 16.82
N PHE A 43 -21.94 3.96 15.75
CA PHE A 43 -22.67 4.19 14.52
C PHE A 43 -23.11 2.88 13.87
N LYS A 44 -24.18 2.96 13.07
CA LYS A 44 -24.65 1.87 12.22
C LYS A 44 -23.76 1.79 10.98
N VAL A 45 -23.29 0.60 10.63
CA VAL A 45 -22.53 0.41 9.40
C VAL A 45 -23.50 0.36 8.23
N LEU A 46 -23.31 1.25 7.25
CA LEU A 46 -24.12 1.27 6.03
C LEU A 46 -23.40 0.57 4.87
N TYR A 47 -22.10 0.81 4.74
CA TYR A 47 -21.24 0.24 3.72
C TYR A 47 -19.90 -0.16 4.33
N CYS A 48 -19.33 -1.27 3.87
CA CYS A 48 -17.97 -1.67 4.19
C CYS A 48 -17.26 -2.05 2.90
N GLY A 49 -16.13 -1.42 2.62
CA GLY A 49 -15.33 -1.72 1.44
C GLY A 49 -14.57 -3.03 1.62
N ILE A 50 -14.44 -3.80 0.55
CA ILE A 50 -13.64 -5.03 0.53
C ILE A 50 -12.22 -4.69 0.03
N CYS A 51 -11.21 -5.04 0.80
CA CYS A 51 -9.81 -4.87 0.48
C CYS A 51 -9.11 -6.22 0.29
N HIS A 52 -8.03 -6.23 -0.50
CA HIS A 52 -7.18 -7.42 -0.65
C HIS A 52 -6.56 -7.86 0.68
N SER A 53 -6.34 -6.92 1.61
CA SER A 53 -5.90 -7.22 2.97
C SER A 53 -6.89 -8.11 3.71
N ASP A 54 -8.21 -7.93 3.49
CA ASP A 54 -9.22 -8.77 4.13
C ASP A 54 -9.06 -10.22 3.69
N LEU A 55 -8.82 -10.45 2.39
CA LEU A 55 -8.59 -11.78 1.83
C LEU A 55 -7.34 -12.44 2.44
N HIS A 56 -6.24 -11.71 2.56
CA HIS A 56 -5.02 -12.22 3.18
C HIS A 56 -5.22 -12.58 4.65
N MET A 57 -5.98 -11.79 5.39
CA MET A 57 -6.30 -12.05 6.79
C MET A 57 -7.22 -13.26 6.94
N VAL A 58 -8.35 -13.33 6.22
CA VAL A 58 -9.28 -14.49 6.35
C VAL A 58 -8.69 -15.81 5.92
N LYS A 59 -7.64 -15.80 5.08
CA LYS A 59 -6.90 -17.01 4.67
C LYS A 59 -5.64 -17.26 5.51
N ASN A 60 -5.35 -16.39 6.47
CA ASN A 60 -4.14 -16.40 7.28
C ASN A 60 -2.83 -16.48 6.46
N GLU A 61 -2.76 -15.80 5.32
CA GLU A 61 -1.57 -15.83 4.45
C GLU A 61 -0.33 -15.20 5.11
N TRP A 62 -0.53 -14.39 6.16
CA TRP A 62 0.55 -13.81 6.97
C TRP A 62 0.85 -14.57 8.26
N GLY A 63 0.10 -15.63 8.58
CA GLY A 63 0.33 -16.47 9.76
C GLY A 63 -0.03 -15.85 11.12
N VAL A 64 -0.62 -14.65 11.15
CA VAL A 64 -0.92 -13.87 12.36
C VAL A 64 -2.41 -13.78 12.71
N THR A 65 -3.28 -14.47 11.98
CA THR A 65 -4.73 -14.33 12.11
C THR A 65 -5.26 -15.04 13.34
N GLN A 66 -6.09 -14.34 14.11
CA GLN A 66 -6.86 -14.88 15.22
C GLN A 66 -8.30 -15.11 14.78
N TYR A 67 -8.83 -16.31 15.03
CA TYR A 67 -10.22 -16.68 14.71
C TYR A 67 -11.04 -16.78 16.00
N PRO A 68 -12.35 -16.45 15.98
CA PRO A 68 -13.14 -15.97 14.84
C PRO A 68 -12.76 -14.54 14.40
N LEU A 69 -12.63 -14.32 13.09
CA LEU A 69 -12.23 -13.03 12.51
C LEU A 69 -13.41 -12.39 11.77
N ILE A 70 -13.79 -11.17 12.19
CA ILE A 70 -14.56 -10.25 11.33
C ILE A 70 -13.54 -9.28 10.70
N PRO A 71 -13.32 -9.29 9.37
CA PRO A 71 -12.27 -8.49 8.73
C PRO A 71 -12.36 -6.99 9.02
N GLY A 72 -11.20 -6.38 9.25
CA GLY A 72 -10.96 -4.97 9.60
C GLY A 72 -9.51 -4.74 10.03
N TYR A 73 -9.04 -3.49 10.02
CA TYR A 73 -7.66 -3.13 10.41
C TYR A 73 -7.33 -3.55 11.86
N HIS A 74 -6.10 -3.99 12.14
CA HIS A 74 -5.75 -4.69 13.39
C HIS A 74 -4.42 -4.21 14.01
N ASP A 75 -4.39 -4.08 15.34
CA ASP A 75 -3.25 -3.63 16.15
C ASP A 75 -2.72 -4.68 17.17
N GLY A 76 -3.24 -5.91 17.16
CA GLY A 76 -2.85 -6.98 18.09
C GLY A 76 -3.93 -7.39 19.08
N THR A 77 -4.98 -6.58 19.23
CA THR A 77 -6.15 -6.88 20.06
C THR A 77 -7.29 -7.48 19.23
N VAL A 78 -8.04 -8.43 19.78
CA VAL A 78 -9.21 -9.02 19.09
C VAL A 78 -10.23 -7.92 18.84
N THR A 79 -10.30 -7.46 17.60
CA THR A 79 -11.20 -6.40 17.16
C THR A 79 -12.08 -6.95 16.05
N TYR A 80 -13.41 -6.87 16.23
CA TYR A 80 -14.36 -7.24 15.19
C TYR A 80 -14.60 -6.06 14.24
N GLY A 81 -14.24 -6.24 12.97
CA GLY A 81 -14.28 -5.17 11.97
C GLY A 81 -15.65 -4.84 11.38
N GLY A 82 -15.63 -4.24 10.19
CA GLY A 82 -16.77 -3.55 9.60
C GLY A 82 -17.80 -4.45 8.89
N TYR A 83 -17.56 -5.75 8.76
CA TYR A 83 -18.53 -6.69 8.19
C TYR A 83 -19.60 -7.07 9.22
N SER A 84 -20.22 -6.05 9.80
CA SER A 84 -21.16 -6.13 10.91
C SER A 84 -22.23 -5.03 10.80
N ASP A 85 -23.27 -5.14 11.61
CA ASP A 85 -24.39 -4.20 11.64
C ASP A 85 -24.05 -2.83 12.26
N SER A 86 -23.05 -2.79 13.14
CA SER A 86 -22.71 -1.65 13.98
C SER A 86 -21.22 -1.62 14.30
N MET A 87 -20.72 -0.42 14.61
CA MET A 87 -19.33 -0.21 15.01
C MET A 87 -19.25 0.81 16.14
N VAL A 88 -18.24 0.67 16.98
CA VAL A 88 -17.86 1.66 17.99
C VAL A 88 -16.35 1.87 17.93
N ALA A 89 -15.94 3.12 17.87
CA ALA A 89 -14.52 3.49 17.89
C ALA A 89 -14.33 4.83 18.62
N ASP A 90 -13.11 5.06 19.10
CA ASP A 90 -12.74 6.34 19.70
C ASP A 90 -12.79 7.45 18.64
N GLU A 91 -13.28 8.63 19.03
CA GLU A 91 -13.51 9.79 18.16
C GLU A 91 -12.25 10.21 17.38
N HIS A 92 -11.06 9.96 17.91
CA HIS A 92 -9.79 10.28 17.25
C HIS A 92 -9.59 9.50 15.95
N PHE A 93 -10.16 8.30 15.84
CA PHE A 93 -10.06 7.43 14.67
C PHE A 93 -11.28 7.52 13.75
N ILE A 94 -12.21 8.43 14.03
CA ILE A 94 -13.40 8.65 13.21
C ILE A 94 -13.17 9.83 12.28
N VAL A 95 -13.38 9.59 10.98
CA VAL A 95 -13.31 10.64 9.96
C VAL A 95 -14.73 11.03 9.55
N ARG A 96 -15.00 12.34 9.53
CA ARG A 96 -16.27 12.87 9.03
C ARG A 96 -16.33 12.73 7.51
N ILE A 97 -17.32 12.01 7.01
CA ILE A 97 -17.63 11.93 5.57
C ILE A 97 -18.41 13.20 5.17
N PRO A 98 -18.00 13.94 4.14
CA PRO A 98 -18.70 15.14 3.71
C PRO A 98 -20.00 14.79 2.98
N ASP A 99 -21.03 15.64 3.11
CA ASP A 99 -22.39 15.37 2.60
C ASP A 99 -22.46 15.27 1.06
N ASN A 100 -21.46 15.83 0.36
CA ASN A 100 -21.35 15.76 -1.10
C ASN A 100 -20.59 14.53 -1.61
N LEU A 101 -20.15 13.63 -0.72
CA LEU A 101 -19.49 12.38 -1.08
C LEU A 101 -20.44 11.20 -0.79
N PRO A 102 -20.88 10.46 -1.82
CA PRO A 102 -21.68 9.25 -1.64
C PRO A 102 -20.96 8.26 -0.70
N PRO A 103 -21.61 7.75 0.37
CA PRO A 103 -20.95 6.90 1.37
C PRO A 103 -20.38 5.59 0.80
N ASP A 104 -21.03 5.04 -0.22
CA ASP A 104 -20.60 3.85 -0.95
C ASP A 104 -19.30 4.08 -1.74
N ALA A 105 -19.20 5.23 -2.42
CA ALA A 105 -17.98 5.65 -3.12
C ALA A 105 -16.87 6.10 -2.16
N GLY A 106 -17.24 6.58 -0.97
CA GLY A 106 -16.29 7.01 0.07
C GLY A 106 -15.61 5.85 0.80
N ALA A 107 -16.28 4.71 0.98
CA ALA A 107 -15.74 3.59 1.76
C ALA A 107 -14.36 3.09 1.27
N PRO A 108 -14.10 2.91 -0.04
CA PRO A 108 -12.77 2.52 -0.52
C PRO A 108 -11.67 3.55 -0.25
N LEU A 109 -12.01 4.84 -0.11
CA LEU A 109 -11.03 5.90 0.13
C LEU A 109 -10.36 5.79 1.50
N LEU A 110 -11.05 5.22 2.49
CA LEU A 110 -10.54 5.03 3.85
C LEU A 110 -9.37 4.03 3.92
N CYS A 111 -9.19 3.20 2.90
CA CYS A 111 -8.05 2.29 2.80
C CYS A 111 -7.22 2.58 1.54
N ALA A 112 -7.75 2.26 0.36
CA ALA A 112 -7.02 2.42 -0.90
C ALA A 112 -6.69 3.90 -1.16
N GLY A 113 -7.62 4.80 -0.89
CA GLY A 113 -7.45 6.22 -1.14
C GLY A 113 -6.34 6.86 -0.32
N ILE A 114 -6.38 6.73 1.01
CA ILE A 114 -5.32 7.29 1.86
C ILE A 114 -3.96 6.65 1.60
N THR A 115 -3.93 5.36 1.23
CA THR A 115 -2.68 4.64 0.91
C THR A 115 -1.96 5.24 -0.28
N VAL A 116 -2.69 5.77 -1.28
CA VAL A 116 -2.09 6.42 -2.45
C VAL A 116 -1.93 7.92 -2.26
N TYR A 117 -2.86 8.57 -1.56
CA TYR A 117 -2.83 10.01 -1.30
C TYR A 117 -1.65 10.41 -0.41
N SER A 118 -1.41 9.66 0.67
CA SER A 118 -0.36 9.95 1.64
C SER A 118 1.03 10.05 1.00
N PRO A 119 1.53 9.06 0.24
CA PRO A 119 2.84 9.17 -0.38
C PRO A 119 2.86 10.21 -1.51
N LEU A 120 1.76 10.42 -2.26
CA LEU A 120 1.69 11.48 -3.28
C LEU A 120 1.99 12.84 -2.66
N ARG A 121 1.38 13.15 -1.51
CA ARG A 121 1.63 14.39 -0.76
C ARG A 121 3.00 14.39 -0.08
N TYR A 122 3.34 13.32 0.63
CA TYR A 122 4.53 13.25 1.47
C TYR A 122 5.82 13.43 0.67
N PHE A 123 5.88 12.83 -0.53
CA PHE A 123 7.03 12.96 -1.43
C PHE A 123 6.95 14.16 -2.38
N GLY A 124 5.91 15.00 -2.26
CA GLY A 124 5.72 16.18 -3.09
C GLY A 124 5.49 15.86 -4.57
N LEU A 125 4.83 14.72 -4.83
CA LEU A 125 4.49 14.17 -6.15
C LEU A 125 3.11 14.64 -6.63
N ASP A 126 2.62 15.70 -6.01
CA ASP A 126 1.29 16.29 -6.13
C ASP A 126 1.33 17.68 -6.81
N LYS A 127 2.49 18.08 -7.34
CA LYS A 127 2.65 19.40 -7.97
C LYS A 127 2.28 19.33 -9.45
N PRO A 128 1.54 20.33 -9.97
CA PRO A 128 1.21 20.41 -11.38
C PRO A 128 2.43 20.35 -12.29
N GLY A 129 2.33 19.63 -13.41
CA GLY A 129 3.40 19.48 -14.40
C GLY A 129 4.42 18.38 -14.10
N MET A 130 4.37 17.77 -12.93
CA MET A 130 5.12 16.54 -12.64
C MET A 130 4.55 15.37 -13.45
N GLN A 131 5.35 14.33 -13.62
CA GLN A 131 4.94 13.10 -14.29
C GLN A 131 5.09 11.93 -13.33
N VAL A 132 4.03 11.15 -13.15
CA VAL A 132 3.99 10.00 -12.25
C VAL A 132 3.60 8.75 -13.04
N GLY A 133 4.45 7.74 -12.95
CA GLY A 133 4.13 6.40 -13.43
C GLY A 133 3.38 5.62 -12.35
N ILE A 134 2.24 5.00 -12.69
CA ILE A 134 1.45 4.15 -11.81
C ILE A 134 1.54 2.73 -12.32
N VAL A 135 2.21 1.86 -11.58
CA VAL A 135 2.30 0.44 -11.93
C VAL A 135 1.07 -0.31 -11.41
N GLY A 136 0.39 -1.00 -12.32
CA GLY A 136 -0.76 -1.85 -12.05
C GLY A 136 -2.09 -1.10 -11.95
N LEU A 137 -3.08 -1.52 -12.75
CA LEU A 137 -4.45 -0.99 -12.70
C LEU A 137 -5.36 -1.98 -11.94
N GLY A 138 -5.67 -1.65 -10.69
CA GLY A 138 -6.55 -2.40 -9.79
C GLY A 138 -7.08 -1.48 -8.69
N GLY A 139 -7.49 -2.02 -7.53
CA GLY A 139 -8.12 -1.22 -6.46
C GLY A 139 -7.29 -0.06 -5.88
N LEU A 140 -5.95 -0.11 -5.93
CA LEU A 140 -5.13 1.06 -5.59
C LEU A 140 -4.81 1.89 -6.83
N GLY A 141 -4.42 1.23 -7.93
CA GLY A 141 -4.01 1.90 -9.16
C GLY A 141 -5.10 2.83 -9.72
N HIS A 142 -6.36 2.40 -9.72
CA HIS A 142 -7.45 3.22 -10.24
C HIS A 142 -7.70 4.49 -9.42
N VAL A 143 -7.47 4.45 -8.10
CA VAL A 143 -7.63 5.57 -7.18
C VAL A 143 -6.40 6.47 -7.27
N ALA A 144 -5.21 5.89 -7.45
CA ALA A 144 -3.98 6.63 -7.68
C ALA A 144 -4.06 7.46 -8.98
N VAL A 145 -4.59 6.91 -10.08
CA VAL A 145 -4.78 7.65 -11.34
C VAL A 145 -5.68 8.86 -11.10
N LYS A 146 -6.82 8.66 -10.43
CA LYS A 146 -7.77 9.73 -10.13
C LYS A 146 -7.19 10.82 -9.24
N PHE A 147 -6.47 10.46 -8.18
CA PHE A 147 -5.84 11.46 -7.32
C PHE A 147 -4.73 12.23 -8.03
N ALA A 148 -3.82 11.53 -8.72
CA ALA A 148 -2.73 12.18 -9.43
C ALA A 148 -3.25 13.11 -10.55
N GLY A 149 -4.24 12.65 -11.32
CA GLY A 149 -4.92 13.48 -12.32
C GLY A 149 -5.59 14.71 -11.72
N ALA A 150 -6.30 14.55 -10.59
CA ALA A 150 -6.93 15.67 -9.87
C ALA A 150 -5.90 16.66 -9.27
N MET A 151 -4.66 16.22 -9.02
CA MET A 151 -3.54 17.06 -8.58
C MET A 151 -2.85 17.80 -9.75
N GLY A 152 -3.28 17.58 -11.00
CA GLY A 152 -2.68 18.20 -12.19
C GLY A 152 -1.35 17.57 -12.62
N VAL A 153 -1.08 16.35 -12.16
CA VAL A 153 0.10 15.56 -12.51
C VAL A 153 -0.20 14.75 -13.76
N LYS A 154 0.76 14.63 -14.67
CA LYS A 154 0.62 13.74 -15.83
C LYS A 154 0.80 12.30 -15.40
N VAL A 155 -0.18 11.46 -15.70
CA VAL A 155 -0.24 10.07 -15.26
C VAL A 155 0.08 9.12 -16.40
N THR A 156 1.09 8.27 -16.20
CA THR A 156 1.36 7.14 -17.09
C THR A 156 1.03 5.84 -16.37
N VAL A 157 0.09 5.06 -16.90
CA VAL A 157 -0.21 3.72 -16.35
C VAL A 157 0.72 2.69 -16.97
N ILE A 158 1.32 1.84 -16.13
CA ILE A 158 2.22 0.77 -16.54
C ILE A 158 1.60 -0.56 -16.16
N SER A 159 1.37 -1.44 -17.14
CA SER A 159 0.68 -2.71 -16.93
C SER A 159 1.31 -3.84 -17.74
N THR A 160 1.21 -5.07 -17.25
CA THR A 160 1.58 -6.27 -18.02
C THR A 160 0.51 -6.66 -19.04
N SER A 161 -0.75 -6.31 -18.77
CA SER A 161 -1.91 -6.63 -19.60
C SER A 161 -2.27 -5.44 -20.49
N PRO A 162 -2.19 -5.57 -21.83
CA PRO A 162 -2.56 -4.51 -22.77
C PRO A 162 -4.05 -4.18 -22.73
N ASP A 163 -4.90 -5.13 -22.36
CA ASP A 163 -6.36 -4.96 -22.32
C ASP A 163 -6.82 -3.85 -21.36
N LYS A 164 -5.97 -3.50 -20.38
CA LYS A 164 -6.23 -2.42 -19.41
C LYS A 164 -6.01 -1.02 -20.00
N LYS A 165 -5.54 -0.93 -21.24
CA LYS A 165 -5.24 0.36 -21.91
C LYS A 165 -6.48 1.22 -22.08
N GLN A 166 -7.58 0.61 -22.54
CA GLN A 166 -8.82 1.36 -22.76
C GLN A 166 -9.37 1.92 -21.44
N GLU A 167 -9.42 1.10 -20.39
CA GLU A 167 -9.85 1.54 -19.06
C GLU A 167 -8.96 2.66 -18.50
N ALA A 168 -7.64 2.53 -18.65
CA ALA A 168 -6.69 3.54 -18.17
C ALA A 168 -6.89 4.90 -18.85
N LEU A 169 -6.98 4.92 -20.19
CA LEU A 169 -7.01 6.15 -20.96
C LEU A 169 -8.41 6.78 -21.00
N GLU A 170 -9.44 5.99 -21.28
CA GLU A 170 -10.80 6.51 -21.54
C GLU A 170 -11.62 6.67 -20.25
N ASN A 171 -11.56 5.68 -19.34
CA ASN A 171 -12.42 5.68 -18.14
C ASN A 171 -11.76 6.38 -16.95
N LEU A 172 -10.45 6.24 -16.79
CA LEU A 172 -9.72 6.77 -15.64
C LEU A 172 -8.98 8.06 -15.95
N GLY A 173 -8.78 8.40 -17.23
CA GLY A 173 -8.17 9.65 -17.67
C GLY A 173 -6.65 9.70 -17.49
N ALA A 174 -5.95 8.57 -17.61
CA ALA A 174 -4.49 8.58 -17.70
C ALA A 174 -4.03 9.21 -19.02
N ASP A 175 -2.94 9.97 -18.99
CA ASP A 175 -2.37 10.61 -20.18
C ASP A 175 -1.65 9.62 -21.09
N SER A 176 -1.11 8.54 -20.52
CA SER A 176 -0.30 7.57 -21.26
C SER A 176 -0.42 6.16 -20.66
N PHE A 177 -0.16 5.15 -21.49
CA PHE A 177 -0.19 3.75 -21.09
C PHE A 177 0.99 3.00 -21.68
N LEU A 178 1.69 2.23 -20.86
CA LEU A 178 2.84 1.43 -21.23
C LEU A 178 2.62 -0.04 -20.88
N VAL A 179 2.98 -0.91 -21.83
CA VAL A 179 3.01 -2.36 -21.60
C VAL A 179 4.40 -2.75 -21.10
N SER A 180 4.50 -3.21 -19.86
CA SER A 180 5.80 -3.49 -19.22
C SER A 180 6.58 -4.65 -19.85
N ARG A 181 5.91 -5.49 -20.66
CA ARG A 181 6.53 -6.60 -21.40
C ARG A 181 7.13 -6.16 -22.74
N ASP A 182 6.79 -4.97 -23.21
CA ASP A 182 7.31 -4.40 -24.43
C ASP A 182 8.57 -3.58 -24.10
N GLN A 183 9.73 -4.11 -24.48
CA GLN A 183 11.01 -3.46 -24.16
C GLN A 183 11.17 -2.12 -24.88
N ASP A 184 10.60 -1.97 -26.08
CA ASP A 184 10.74 -0.75 -26.87
C ASP A 184 9.95 0.40 -26.21
N GLN A 185 8.73 0.12 -25.73
CA GLN A 185 7.93 1.10 -24.97
C GLN A 185 8.60 1.53 -23.67
N MET A 186 9.27 0.60 -22.98
CA MET A 186 9.95 0.91 -21.72
C MET A 186 11.20 1.77 -21.94
N GLN A 187 11.98 1.55 -23.00
CA GLN A 187 13.17 2.35 -23.28
C GLN A 187 12.86 3.80 -23.64
N VAL A 188 11.73 4.06 -24.32
CA VAL A 188 11.37 5.39 -24.82
C VAL A 188 10.91 6.33 -23.70
N GLN A 189 10.28 5.82 -22.63
CA GLN A 189 9.62 6.66 -21.61
C GLN A 189 10.38 6.77 -20.28
N LEU A 190 11.54 6.12 -20.11
CA LEU A 190 12.31 6.06 -18.84
C LEU A 190 12.96 7.39 -18.39
N PHE A 191 12.62 8.54 -19.00
CA PHE A 191 13.20 9.86 -18.71
C PHE A 191 12.34 10.76 -17.81
N SER A 192 11.20 10.30 -17.31
CA SER A 192 10.33 11.07 -16.41
C SER A 192 10.59 10.76 -14.94
N ASP A 193 10.81 11.80 -14.14
CA ASP A 193 11.63 11.78 -12.93
C ASP A 193 11.14 10.91 -11.75
N GLN A 194 9.90 10.44 -11.64
CA GLN A 194 9.41 9.75 -10.43
C GLN A 194 8.40 8.62 -10.70
N LEU A 195 8.74 7.39 -10.27
CA LEU A 195 7.93 6.18 -10.47
C LEU A 195 7.20 5.81 -9.17
N PHE A 196 5.88 5.68 -9.22
CA PHE A 196 5.07 5.08 -8.16
C PHE A 196 4.79 3.61 -8.51
N THR A 197 5.37 2.69 -7.74
CA THR A 197 5.16 1.26 -7.98
C THR A 197 4.15 0.65 -7.00
N LYS A 198 3.18 -0.10 -7.52
CA LYS A 198 2.63 -1.25 -6.82
C LYS A 198 2.57 -2.45 -7.76
N VAL A 199 3.22 -3.54 -7.37
CA VAL A 199 2.92 -4.88 -7.88
C VAL A 199 2.46 -5.69 -6.67
N SER A 200 1.16 -5.75 -6.44
CA SER A 200 0.58 -6.84 -5.65
C SER A 200 0.12 -7.91 -6.64
N SER A 201 1.07 -8.73 -7.10
CA SER A 201 0.73 -10.02 -7.70
C SER A 201 1.16 -11.12 -6.75
N THR A 202 0.19 -11.89 -6.29
CA THR A 202 0.33 -13.22 -5.72
C THR A 202 1.29 -14.07 -6.56
N ASN A 203 2.18 -14.80 -5.90
CA ASN A 203 3.22 -15.69 -6.43
C ASN A 203 4.47 -15.01 -7.02
N ASN A 204 5.37 -14.59 -6.13
CA ASN A 204 6.79 -15.01 -6.13
C ASN A 204 7.52 -14.24 -5.04
N HIS A 205 8.23 -14.95 -4.15
CA HIS A 205 9.09 -14.38 -3.10
C HIS A 205 10.18 -13.42 -3.61
N LEU A 206 10.36 -13.29 -4.94
CA LEU A 206 11.25 -12.32 -5.57
C LEU A 206 10.67 -10.90 -5.70
N GLY A 207 9.35 -10.70 -5.68
CA GLY A 207 8.74 -9.36 -5.87
C GLY A 207 9.02 -8.38 -4.70
N PHE A 208 9.16 -8.91 -3.49
CA PHE A 208 9.43 -8.10 -2.30
C PHE A 208 10.88 -7.56 -2.28
N LEU A 209 11.85 -8.36 -2.74
CA LEU A 209 13.25 -7.94 -2.86
C LEU A 209 13.44 -6.84 -3.92
N TYR A 210 12.75 -6.91 -5.06
CA TYR A 210 12.82 -5.85 -6.08
C TYR A 210 12.12 -4.55 -5.65
N THR A 211 11.12 -4.63 -4.77
CA THR A 211 10.40 -3.44 -4.27
C THR A 211 11.26 -2.66 -3.27
N VAL A 212 12.03 -3.35 -2.42
CA VAL A 212 12.97 -2.72 -1.48
C VAL A 212 14.28 -2.32 -2.16
N LEU A 213 14.81 -3.12 -3.10
CA LEU A 213 16.01 -2.73 -3.89
C LEU A 213 15.72 -1.59 -4.87
N GLY A 214 14.53 -1.52 -5.47
CA GLY A 214 14.15 -0.44 -6.38
C GLY A 214 14.17 0.92 -5.68
N PHE A 215 13.73 0.96 -4.42
CA PHE A 215 13.80 2.17 -3.59
C PHE A 215 15.25 2.54 -3.23
N PHE A 216 16.11 1.54 -2.97
CA PHE A 216 17.55 1.75 -2.69
C PHE A 216 18.36 2.20 -3.91
N ILE A 217 18.13 1.62 -5.09
CA ILE A 217 18.83 1.99 -6.33
C ILE A 217 18.43 3.39 -6.79
N PHE A 218 17.17 3.78 -6.59
CA PHE A 218 16.65 5.10 -6.93
C PHE A 218 17.17 6.20 -6.00
N LEU A 219 17.22 5.94 -4.68
CA LEU A 219 17.87 6.84 -3.72
C LEU A 219 19.38 6.99 -3.96
N CYS A 220 20.07 5.92 -4.38
CA CYS A 220 21.50 5.94 -4.67
C CYS A 220 21.85 6.83 -5.90
N ARG A 221 20.96 6.88 -6.92
CA ARG A 221 21.13 7.80 -8.06
C ARG A 221 20.81 9.27 -7.73
N LEU A 222 19.87 9.53 -6.83
CA LEU A 222 19.56 10.89 -6.37
C LEU A 222 20.68 11.48 -5.51
N GLN A 223 21.33 10.69 -4.65
CA GLN A 223 22.44 11.17 -3.82
C GLN A 223 23.79 11.32 -4.56
N TRP A 224 23.99 10.64 -5.70
CA TRP A 224 25.19 10.82 -6.51
C TRP A 224 25.25 12.18 -7.24
N LYS A 225 24.10 12.74 -7.65
CA LYS A 225 24.07 14.06 -8.31
C LYS A 225 24.25 15.23 -7.34
N GLN A 226 23.91 15.04 -6.06
CA GLN A 226 23.97 16.12 -5.07
C GLN A 226 25.34 16.27 -4.39
N TRP A 227 26.26 15.31 -4.57
CA TRP A 227 27.60 15.32 -3.95
C TRP A 227 28.76 15.75 -4.87
N MET A 228 28.52 16.02 -6.16
CA MET A 228 29.60 16.44 -7.09
C MET A 228 29.80 17.95 -7.25
N VAL A 229 29.06 18.81 -6.52
CA VAL A 229 29.15 20.28 -6.69
C VAL A 229 29.61 21.02 -5.41
N SER A 230 29.95 20.33 -4.34
CA SER A 230 30.57 21.01 -3.18
C SER A 230 31.49 20.07 -2.44
N LEU A 231 32.81 20.25 -2.62
CA LEU A 231 33.90 19.99 -1.66
C LEU A 231 35.25 20.00 -2.40
N THR A 232 35.65 21.17 -2.90
CA THR A 232 37.07 21.52 -2.89
C THR A 232 37.42 21.92 -1.46
N SER A 233 38.36 21.16 -0.86
CA SER A 233 39.21 21.56 0.26
C SER A 233 38.74 21.27 1.72
N VAL A 234 39.63 20.54 2.42
CA VAL A 234 40.01 20.62 3.86
C VAL A 234 39.56 19.49 4.84
N ARG A 235 40.50 18.54 5.02
CA ARG A 235 41.12 17.97 6.26
C ARG A 235 40.28 17.41 7.45
N SER A 236 40.44 16.09 7.63
CA SER A 236 40.97 15.31 8.78
C SER A 236 40.35 15.34 10.22
N SER A 237 39.72 14.20 10.55
CA SER A 237 39.82 13.38 11.81
C SER A 237 38.95 13.75 13.06
N PRO A 238 38.76 12.85 14.07
CA PRO A 238 37.90 11.64 14.08
C PRO A 238 37.02 11.49 15.35
N SER A 239 36.27 10.36 15.48
CA SER A 239 35.49 9.83 16.65
C SER A 239 34.02 10.27 16.71
N VAL A 240 32.97 9.44 16.80
CA VAL A 240 32.76 8.16 17.54
C VAL A 240 31.79 7.26 16.75
N ALA A 241 32.08 5.96 16.72
CA ALA A 241 31.28 4.90 16.11
C ALA A 241 30.75 3.93 17.19
N PHE A 242 29.52 3.44 17.01
CA PHE A 242 28.95 2.16 17.49
C PHE A 242 27.63 2.00 16.71
N SER A 243 27.55 1.37 15.53
CA SER A 243 27.72 -0.05 15.15
C SER A 243 26.74 -1.01 15.84
N CYS A 244 25.74 -1.47 15.07
CA CYS A 244 25.36 -2.89 15.06
C CYS A 244 25.11 -3.30 13.61
N SER A 245 25.92 -4.25 13.17
CA SER A 245 26.11 -4.72 11.80
C SER A 245 25.09 -5.78 11.40
N ILE A 246 24.72 -5.81 10.12
CA ILE A 246 24.43 -7.06 9.40
C ILE A 246 25.37 -7.07 8.20
N GLU A 247 26.42 -7.89 8.28
CA GLU A 247 27.31 -8.21 7.15
C GLU A 247 26.57 -9.10 6.15
N VAL A 248 26.59 -8.74 4.87
CA VAL A 248 26.42 -9.69 3.77
C VAL A 248 27.64 -9.56 2.87
N SER A 249 28.52 -10.55 2.96
CA SER A 249 29.73 -10.68 2.15
C SER A 249 29.38 -10.94 0.68
N TRP A 250 29.76 -10.03 -0.21
CA TRP A 250 29.82 -10.26 -1.66
C TRP A 250 31.28 -10.41 -2.08
N LYS A 251 31.68 -11.62 -2.46
CA LYS A 251 32.95 -11.87 -3.14
C LYS A 251 32.70 -11.80 -4.65
N ALA A 252 32.87 -10.62 -5.22
CA ALA A 252 32.91 -10.42 -6.66
C ALA A 252 34.36 -10.60 -7.16
N SER A 253 34.62 -11.67 -7.90
CA SER A 253 35.85 -11.80 -8.70
C SER A 253 35.53 -11.32 -10.12
N PHE A 254 35.86 -10.07 -10.41
CA PHE A 254 36.02 -9.55 -11.78
C PHE A 254 37.53 -9.43 -12.07
N GLY A 255 38.01 -10.24 -13.03
CA GLY A 255 39.38 -10.17 -13.55
C GLY A 255 39.36 -9.95 -15.06
N ARG A 256 39.55 -8.68 -15.43
CA ARG A 256 39.85 -8.01 -16.71
C ARG A 256 40.07 -8.84 -17.99
N CYS A 257 39.47 -8.32 -19.06
CA CYS A 257 39.97 -8.41 -20.43
C CYS A 257 41.29 -7.65 -20.62
N SER A 258 42.24 -8.28 -21.31
CA SER A 258 43.24 -7.62 -22.17
C SER A 258 43.57 -8.59 -23.30
N GLY A 259 43.50 -8.12 -24.54
CA GLY A 259 43.50 -8.95 -25.74
C GLY A 259 44.87 -9.30 -26.34
N GLU A 260 44.71 -9.99 -27.47
CA GLU A 260 45.59 -10.17 -28.64
C GLU A 260 46.90 -10.98 -28.55
N ALA A 261 46.86 -12.04 -29.38
CA ALA A 261 47.83 -12.46 -30.39
C ALA A 261 49.17 -13.11 -29.95
N SER A 262 49.42 -14.23 -30.64
CA SER A 262 50.57 -15.16 -30.64
C SER A 262 50.76 -16.06 -29.42
#